data_AF-A0A352DAA2-F1
#
_entry.id   AF-A0A352DAA2-F1
#
_cell.length_a   1.000
_cell.length_b   1.000
_cell.length_c   1.000
_cell.angle_alpha   90.00
_cell.angle_beta   90.00
_cell.angle_gamma   90.00
#
_symmetry.space_group_name_H-M   'P 1'
#
loop_
_entity.id
_entity.type
_entity.pdbx_description
1 polymer ?
#
loop_
_entity_poly.entity_id
_entity_poly.type
_entity_poly.pdbx_seq_one_letter_code
_entity_poly.pdbx_strand_id
1 'polypeptide(L)'
;MPPDKGRAEFYIPQGQGLSLEEKGKGAKPALLSPKAEREALENWNPGLKPEERQKELKQKENDRAQIKEFAKVTNNAEKTVKTFLNVVKESDLEAGRTLNDVHGNLVRVDQRMLRPAPDEIQFFNLVKRPAYAYNHDASASGGFKYNGAASVTNRLDLMQMTMRFNQELPQRIEEWPGFFSGNDVKADYATFLMANRTNREDIFFVGEGYKYDAVRDELVSNPAVVGIPTTLNDPTDSNVLLSGRLTGAGAVAQLNAISRLNIRSIGGISASEGKMDYTLDGGATWSPFNTGLTDARWAIHVAQTPGKTNSYEITGDPALWQYRADLYNVGNDGVNYIWYARENYAIDNSGSIQQVDDFVSSNLDPFTILKNVAGESIMYVKKAVGVGVGAMPATNAAAYASIDNTDYYAGVSNIDLVIIPDLALAAVQKMLPAITELNK
;
A
#
# COMPACT_ATOMS: atom_id res chain seq x y z
N MET A 1 -4.46 51.80 -73.90
CA MET A 1 -3.53 52.12 -72.80
C MET A 1 -4.00 51.40 -71.55
N PRO A 2 -3.25 50.42 -71.01
CA PRO A 2 -3.51 49.93 -69.67
C PRO A 2 -2.94 50.92 -68.64
N PRO A 3 -3.59 51.16 -67.48
CA PRO A 3 -2.97 51.91 -66.40
C PRO A 3 -2.13 51.03 -65.48
N ASP A 4 -1.20 51.72 -64.82
CA ASP A 4 -0.01 51.25 -64.15
C ASP A 4 -0.19 50.34 -62.93
N LYS A 5 0.83 49.50 -62.75
CA LYS A 5 1.07 48.69 -61.55
C LYS A 5 1.30 49.60 -60.33
N GLY A 6 0.31 49.65 -59.45
CA GLY A 6 0.44 50.09 -58.06
C GLY A 6 -0.35 49.15 -57.14
N ARG A 7 0.19 48.84 -55.94
CA ARG A 7 -0.55 48.10 -54.91
C ARG A 7 -1.74 48.96 -54.47
N ALA A 8 -2.94 48.57 -54.86
CA ALA A 8 -4.17 49.11 -54.29
C ALA A 8 -4.41 48.43 -52.94
N GLU A 9 -3.98 49.07 -51.86
CA GLU A 9 -4.45 48.72 -50.52
C GLU A 9 -5.93 49.09 -50.44
N PHE A 10 -6.80 48.08 -50.48
CA PHE A 10 -8.24 48.27 -50.34
C PHE A 10 -8.62 47.96 -48.89
N TYR A 11 -9.08 48.98 -48.17
CA TYR A 11 -9.60 48.84 -46.82
C TYR A 11 -10.96 48.13 -46.90
N ILE A 12 -11.07 46.92 -46.37
CA ILE A 12 -12.34 46.20 -46.24
C ILE A 12 -13.00 46.71 -44.96
N PRO A 13 -14.11 47.47 -45.01
CA PRO A 13 -14.88 47.72 -43.80
C PRO A 13 -15.57 46.39 -43.45
N GLN A 14 -15.04 45.70 -42.44
CA GLN A 14 -15.78 44.60 -41.82
C GLN A 14 -17.13 45.14 -41.34
N GLY A 15 -18.22 44.60 -41.89
CA GLY A 15 -19.56 44.75 -41.32
C GLY A 15 -20.30 46.07 -41.57
N GLN A 16 -20.31 46.61 -42.81
CA GLN A 16 -21.15 47.77 -43.14
C GLN A 16 -22.27 47.42 -44.13
N GLY A 17 -23.51 47.34 -43.64
CA GLY A 17 -24.69 47.37 -44.49
C GLY A 17 -25.00 48.82 -44.89
N LEU A 18 -24.87 49.14 -46.18
CA LEU A 18 -25.33 50.42 -46.73
C LEU A 18 -26.73 50.23 -47.29
N SER A 19 -27.75 50.76 -46.60
CA SER A 19 -29.05 51.00 -47.21
C SER A 19 -28.99 52.32 -47.99
N LEU A 20 -29.64 52.37 -49.15
CA LEU A 20 -29.54 53.47 -50.10
C LEU A 20 -30.30 54.75 -49.67
N GLU A 21 -30.87 54.78 -48.47
CA GLU A 21 -31.68 55.90 -47.96
C GLU A 21 -30.94 56.80 -46.95
N GLU A 22 -29.72 56.49 -46.53
CA GLU A 22 -29.00 57.27 -45.52
C GLU A 22 -27.74 57.95 -46.05
N LYS A 23 -27.93 58.96 -46.90
CA LYS A 23 -26.86 59.91 -47.25
C LYS A 23 -26.81 61.02 -46.19
N GLY A 24 -25.80 60.98 -45.29
CA GLY A 24 -25.36 62.15 -44.53
C GLY A 24 -25.46 62.14 -43.00
N LYS A 25 -25.58 60.99 -42.32
CA LYS A 25 -25.44 60.92 -40.85
C LYS A 25 -24.56 59.74 -40.42
N GLY A 26 -23.74 59.96 -39.38
CA GLY A 26 -22.68 59.05 -38.95
C GLY A 26 -23.19 57.66 -38.55
N ALA A 27 -22.67 56.63 -39.22
CA ALA A 27 -23.07 55.25 -39.05
C ALA A 27 -22.74 54.72 -37.64
N LYS A 28 -23.74 54.17 -36.95
CA LYS A 28 -23.53 53.31 -35.78
C LYS A 28 -23.27 51.88 -36.27
N PRO A 29 -22.19 51.22 -35.84
CA PRO A 29 -21.87 49.86 -36.28
C PRO A 29 -22.91 48.87 -35.73
N ALA A 30 -23.60 48.16 -36.61
CA ALA A 30 -24.47 47.04 -36.26
C ALA A 30 -23.87 45.75 -36.83
N LEU A 31 -23.70 44.72 -35.99
CA LEU A 31 -23.22 43.41 -36.41
C LEU A 31 -24.25 42.76 -37.34
N LEU A 32 -23.81 42.34 -38.53
CA LEU A 32 -24.64 41.65 -39.51
C LEU A 32 -25.08 40.29 -38.97
N SER A 33 -26.35 39.94 -39.19
CA SER A 33 -26.84 38.59 -38.91
C SER A 33 -26.27 37.58 -39.93
N PRO A 34 -26.07 36.30 -39.57
CA PRO A 34 -25.50 35.28 -40.46
C PRO A 34 -26.26 35.10 -41.79
N LYS A 35 -27.54 35.48 -41.83
CA LYS A 35 -28.38 35.44 -43.03
C LYS A 35 -28.05 36.59 -43.99
N ALA A 36 -27.83 37.79 -43.47
CA ALA A 36 -27.45 38.97 -44.26
C ALA A 36 -26.00 38.86 -44.78
N GLU A 37 -25.13 38.18 -44.04
CA GLU A 37 -23.76 37.89 -44.48
C GLU A 37 -23.74 36.90 -45.67
N ARG A 38 -24.66 35.92 -45.69
CA ARG A 38 -24.84 35.01 -46.83
C ARG A 38 -25.32 35.72 -48.10
N GLU A 39 -26.32 36.60 -47.97
CA GLU A 39 -26.84 37.36 -49.12
C GLU A 39 -25.78 38.35 -49.69
N ALA A 40 -24.96 38.96 -48.83
CA ALA A 40 -23.87 39.84 -49.26
C ALA A 40 -22.74 39.08 -49.99
N LEU A 41 -22.43 37.85 -49.56
CA LEU A 41 -21.45 36.98 -50.20
C LEU A 41 -21.96 36.40 -51.54
N GLU A 42 -23.28 36.21 -51.69
CA GLU A 42 -23.89 35.76 -52.95
C GLU A 42 -23.77 36.78 -54.09
N ASN A 43 -23.69 38.08 -53.77
CA ASN A 43 -23.59 39.16 -54.77
C ASN A 43 -22.15 39.62 -55.08
N TRP A 44 -21.13 39.07 -54.43
CA TRP A 44 -19.76 39.61 -54.51
C TRP A 44 -18.95 39.18 -55.75
N ASN A 45 -19.38 38.17 -56.52
CA ASN A 45 -18.63 37.74 -57.71
C ASN A 45 -19.55 37.30 -58.89
N PRO A 46 -19.84 38.20 -59.85
CA PRO A 46 -20.83 37.96 -60.91
C PRO A 46 -20.37 36.99 -62.03
N GLY A 47 -19.15 36.43 -61.96
CA GLY A 47 -18.60 35.57 -63.02
C GLY A 47 -18.79 34.06 -62.86
N LEU A 48 -19.25 33.56 -61.71
CA LEU A 48 -19.41 32.12 -61.42
C LEU A 48 -20.89 31.74 -61.38
N LYS A 49 -21.26 30.63 -62.03
CA LYS A 49 -22.64 30.13 -61.99
C LYS A 49 -23.02 29.75 -60.53
N PRO A 50 -24.26 30.00 -60.09
CA PRO A 50 -24.69 29.75 -58.70
C PRO A 50 -24.39 28.33 -58.18
N GLU A 51 -24.46 27.34 -59.07
CA GLU A 51 -24.20 25.93 -58.76
C GLU A 51 -22.75 25.64 -58.35
N GLU A 52 -21.78 26.34 -58.94
CA GLU A 52 -20.36 26.17 -58.65
C GLU A 52 -19.98 26.81 -57.29
N ARG A 53 -20.65 27.90 -56.92
CA ARG A 53 -20.46 28.59 -55.63
C ARG A 53 -21.06 27.82 -54.45
N GLN A 54 -22.22 27.19 -54.63
CA GLN A 54 -22.80 26.32 -53.60
C GLN A 54 -21.97 25.05 -53.37
N LYS A 55 -21.26 24.56 -54.39
CA LYS A 55 -20.40 23.38 -54.28
C LYS A 55 -19.19 23.65 -53.39
N GLU A 56 -18.56 24.81 -53.53
CA GLU A 56 -17.41 25.21 -52.71
C GLU A 56 -17.81 25.49 -51.25
N LEU A 57 -18.98 26.09 -51.02
CA LEU A 57 -19.54 26.29 -49.68
C LEU A 57 -19.92 24.97 -49.00
N LYS A 58 -20.54 24.03 -49.74
CA LYS A 58 -20.84 22.68 -49.24
C LYS A 58 -19.57 21.89 -48.92
N GLN A 59 -18.51 22.04 -49.71
CA GLN A 59 -17.21 21.44 -49.39
C GLN A 59 -16.63 22.04 -48.12
N LYS A 60 -16.61 23.36 -47.97
CA LYS A 60 -16.13 24.02 -46.74
C LYS A 60 -16.95 23.67 -45.49
N GLU A 61 -18.26 23.49 -45.61
CA GLU A 61 -19.10 23.02 -44.50
C GLU A 61 -18.84 21.54 -44.17
N ASN A 62 -18.64 20.68 -45.18
CA ASN A 62 -18.24 19.29 -44.96
C ASN A 62 -16.85 19.18 -44.33
N ASP A 63 -15.89 20.00 -44.74
CA ASP A 63 -14.55 20.04 -44.16
C ASP A 63 -14.61 20.53 -42.71
N ARG A 64 -15.42 21.54 -42.39
CA ARG A 64 -15.66 21.98 -41.00
C ARG A 64 -16.34 20.89 -40.17
N ALA A 65 -17.30 20.17 -40.73
CA ALA A 65 -17.96 19.06 -40.05
C ALA A 65 -16.97 17.90 -39.79
N GLN A 66 -16.12 17.58 -40.77
CA GLN A 66 -15.07 16.58 -40.63
C GLN A 66 -14.02 16.98 -39.60
N ILE A 67 -13.58 18.24 -39.57
CA ILE A 67 -12.62 18.73 -38.55
C ILE A 67 -13.25 18.69 -37.16
N LYS A 68 -14.53 19.05 -37.03
CA LYS A 68 -15.26 19.00 -35.75
C LYS A 68 -15.45 17.57 -35.26
N GLU A 69 -15.75 16.64 -36.16
CA GLU A 69 -15.86 15.21 -35.84
C GLU A 69 -14.50 14.60 -35.53
N PHE A 70 -13.45 14.97 -36.26
CA PHE A 70 -12.07 14.59 -35.97
C PHE A 70 -11.65 15.07 -34.58
N ALA A 71 -11.87 16.34 -34.23
CA ALA A 71 -11.57 16.87 -32.90
C ALA A 71 -12.36 16.16 -31.78
N LYS A 72 -13.63 15.82 -32.03
CA LYS A 72 -14.46 15.06 -31.08
C LYS A 72 -13.94 13.64 -30.90
N VAL A 73 -13.57 12.97 -31.98
CA VAL A 73 -12.99 11.61 -31.96
C VAL A 73 -11.62 11.62 -31.28
N THR A 74 -10.75 12.60 -31.56
CA THR A 74 -9.44 12.73 -30.90
C THR A 74 -9.58 13.01 -29.40
N ASN A 75 -10.48 13.90 -28.97
CA ASN A 75 -10.71 14.15 -27.54
C ASN A 75 -11.28 12.93 -26.82
N ASN A 76 -12.15 12.15 -27.47
CA ASN A 76 -12.65 10.90 -26.92
C ASN A 76 -11.56 9.84 -26.87
N ALA A 77 -10.74 9.71 -27.91
CA ALA A 77 -9.60 8.79 -27.94
C ALA A 77 -8.56 9.17 -26.88
N GLU A 78 -8.26 10.45 -26.68
CA GLU A 78 -7.35 10.91 -25.63
C GLU A 78 -7.92 10.67 -24.24
N LYS A 79 -9.22 10.89 -24.01
CA LYS A 79 -9.89 10.48 -22.77
C LYS A 79 -9.81 8.98 -22.55
N THR A 80 -10.08 8.18 -23.58
CA THR A 80 -9.98 6.72 -23.51
C THR A 80 -8.55 6.27 -23.26
N VAL A 81 -7.54 6.89 -23.89
CA VAL A 81 -6.11 6.62 -23.64
C VAL A 81 -5.71 7.05 -22.23
N LYS A 82 -6.20 8.17 -21.70
CA LYS A 82 -6.01 8.57 -20.29
C LYS A 82 -6.67 7.58 -19.33
N THR A 83 -7.87 7.09 -19.64
CA THR A 83 -8.53 6.04 -18.88
C THR A 83 -7.78 4.71 -18.97
N PHE A 84 -7.25 4.32 -20.13
CA PHE A 84 -6.41 3.14 -20.29
C PHE A 84 -5.07 3.28 -19.55
N LEU A 85 -4.41 4.44 -19.61
CA LEU A 85 -3.21 4.72 -18.81
C LEU A 85 -3.50 4.66 -17.30
N ASN A 86 -4.69 5.09 -16.88
CA ASN A 86 -5.13 4.97 -15.49
C ASN A 86 -5.47 3.53 -15.08
N VAL A 87 -5.99 2.70 -15.99
CA VAL A 87 -6.24 1.26 -15.76
C VAL A 87 -4.95 0.44 -15.85
N VAL A 88 -3.94 0.86 -16.62
CA VAL A 88 -2.62 0.19 -16.69
C VAL A 88 -1.73 0.57 -15.49
N LYS A 89 -2.06 1.62 -14.73
CA LYS A 89 -1.46 1.93 -13.42
C LYS A 89 -2.23 1.31 -12.26
N GLU A 90 -2.61 0.03 -12.36
CA GLU A 90 -3.19 -0.70 -11.21
C GLU A 90 -2.22 -0.79 -10.02
N SER A 91 -0.90 -0.69 -10.26
CA SER A 91 0.14 -0.60 -9.25
C SER A 91 0.98 0.66 -9.47
N ASP A 92 1.11 1.51 -8.45
CA ASP A 92 1.92 2.73 -8.55
C ASP A 92 3.42 2.39 -8.62
N LEU A 93 3.81 1.29 -7.96
CA LEU A 93 5.15 0.72 -7.96
C LEU A 93 5.06 -0.81 -7.94
N GLU A 94 5.91 -1.48 -8.71
CA GLU A 94 6.08 -2.95 -8.67
C GLU A 94 7.58 -3.25 -8.74
N ALA A 95 8.02 -4.21 -7.93
CA ALA A 95 9.37 -4.74 -7.94
C ALA A 95 9.34 -6.22 -7.58
N GLY A 96 10.22 -7.02 -8.15
CA GLY A 96 10.27 -8.44 -7.83
C GLY A 96 11.61 -9.05 -8.21
N ARG A 97 11.99 -10.08 -7.47
CA ARG A 97 13.28 -10.76 -7.61
C ARG A 97 13.15 -12.21 -7.18
N THR A 98 13.96 -13.07 -7.80
CA THR A 98 14.12 -14.46 -7.39
C THR A 98 15.48 -14.60 -6.72
N LEU A 99 15.52 -15.25 -5.55
CA LEU A 99 16.71 -15.48 -4.75
C LEU A 99 16.54 -16.76 -3.90
N ASN A 100 17.57 -17.18 -3.19
CA ASN A 100 17.45 -18.28 -2.23
C ASN A 100 17.27 -17.75 -0.80
N ASP A 101 16.43 -18.39 0.00
CA ASP A 101 16.33 -18.08 1.43
C ASP A 101 17.49 -18.66 2.24
N VAL A 102 17.54 -18.35 3.54
CA VAL A 102 18.56 -18.83 4.48
C VAL A 102 18.60 -20.35 4.59
N HIS A 103 17.53 -21.04 4.19
CA HIS A 103 17.44 -22.50 4.17
C HIS A 103 17.81 -23.12 2.82
N GLY A 104 18.17 -22.29 1.82
CA GLY A 104 18.56 -22.69 0.47
C GLY A 104 17.37 -23.00 -0.45
N ASN A 105 16.14 -22.65 -0.08
CA ASN A 105 14.99 -22.82 -0.95
C ASN A 105 14.92 -21.71 -1.99
N LEU A 106 14.48 -22.04 -3.19
CA LEU A 106 14.21 -21.04 -4.24
C LEU A 106 12.97 -20.22 -3.88
N VAL A 107 13.15 -18.91 -3.79
CA VAL A 107 12.12 -17.95 -3.41
C VAL A 107 11.90 -16.93 -4.53
N ARG A 108 10.64 -16.64 -4.82
CA ARG A 108 10.24 -15.49 -5.63
C ARG A 108 9.53 -14.46 -4.77
N VAL A 109 10.08 -13.26 -4.73
CA VAL A 109 9.53 -12.10 -4.04
C VAL A 109 8.87 -11.17 -5.07
N ASP A 110 7.65 -10.73 -4.79
CA ASP A 110 6.89 -9.76 -5.57
C ASP A 110 6.33 -8.69 -4.61
N GLN A 111 6.76 -7.45 -4.81
CA GLN A 111 6.41 -6.28 -4.01
C GLN A 111 5.61 -5.28 -4.84
N ARG A 112 4.49 -4.82 -4.29
CA ARG A 112 3.57 -3.91 -4.97
C ARG A 112 3.04 -2.85 -4.03
N MET A 113 2.86 -1.64 -4.56
CA MET A 113 2.12 -0.58 -3.90
C MET A 113 0.85 -0.27 -4.70
N LEU A 114 -0.29 -0.46 -4.06
CA LEU A 114 -1.63 -0.32 -4.64
C LEU A 114 -2.42 0.77 -3.90
N ARG A 115 -3.39 1.35 -4.60
CA ARG A 115 -4.41 2.24 -4.03
C ARG A 115 -5.79 1.61 -4.19
N PRO A 116 -6.25 0.79 -3.24
CA PRO A 116 -7.57 0.16 -3.31
C PRO A 116 -8.72 1.17 -3.16
N ALA A 117 -8.47 2.31 -2.50
CA ALA A 117 -9.40 3.44 -2.37
C ALA A 117 -8.63 4.77 -2.46
N PRO A 118 -9.29 5.90 -2.77
CA PRO A 118 -8.64 7.20 -2.86
C PRO A 118 -7.93 7.63 -1.56
N ASP A 119 -8.38 7.15 -0.41
CA ASP A 119 -7.89 7.44 0.93
C ASP A 119 -7.01 6.30 1.52
N GLU A 120 -6.66 5.27 0.74
CA GLU A 120 -5.96 4.07 1.23
C GLU A 120 -4.73 3.73 0.40
N ILE A 121 -3.59 3.51 1.05
CA ILE A 121 -2.38 2.94 0.46
C ILE A 121 -2.19 1.53 1.01
N GLN A 122 -1.89 0.60 0.12
CA GLN A 122 -1.62 -0.78 0.47
C GLN A 122 -0.31 -1.25 -0.15
N PHE A 123 0.62 -1.69 0.70
CA PHE A 123 1.84 -2.35 0.27
C PHE A 123 1.70 -3.86 0.45
N PHE A 124 2.04 -4.60 -0.60
CA PHE A 124 2.07 -6.06 -0.60
C PHE A 124 3.50 -6.54 -0.79
N ASN A 125 3.89 -7.54 -0.03
CA ASN A 125 5.07 -8.36 -0.25
C ASN A 125 4.63 -9.83 -0.28
N LEU A 126 4.70 -10.43 -1.46
CA LEU A 126 4.33 -11.82 -1.72
C LEU A 126 5.59 -12.65 -1.87
N VAL A 127 5.68 -13.73 -1.10
CA VAL A 127 6.84 -14.61 -1.07
C VAL A 127 6.38 -16.00 -1.43
N LYS A 128 6.74 -16.46 -2.62
CA LYS A 128 6.32 -17.76 -3.15
C LYS A 128 7.50 -18.71 -3.23
N ARG A 129 7.30 -19.92 -2.71
CA ARG A 129 8.27 -21.01 -2.74
C ARG A 129 7.62 -22.26 -3.38
N PRO A 130 8.17 -22.81 -4.47
CA PRO A 130 7.63 -24.03 -5.08
C PRO A 130 7.71 -25.24 -4.15
N ALA A 131 8.82 -25.34 -3.42
CA ALA A 131 9.04 -26.31 -2.36
C ALA A 131 9.73 -25.58 -1.20
N TYR A 132 9.27 -25.85 0.01
CA TYR A 132 9.83 -25.30 1.24
C TYR A 132 10.34 -26.44 2.09
N ALA A 133 11.65 -26.46 2.33
CA ALA A 133 12.31 -27.36 3.27
C ALA A 133 12.96 -26.51 4.37
N TYR A 134 12.56 -26.75 5.61
CA TYR A 134 13.18 -26.12 6.77
C TYR A 134 14.37 -26.96 7.21
N ASN A 135 15.55 -26.68 6.64
CA ASN A 135 16.74 -27.52 6.79
C ASN A 135 17.66 -27.09 7.95
N HIS A 136 17.35 -26.00 8.63
CA HIS A 136 18.19 -25.43 9.69
C HIS A 136 17.45 -25.46 11.02
N ASP A 137 17.85 -26.34 11.95
CA ASP A 137 17.32 -26.28 13.32
C ASP A 137 18.01 -25.16 14.10
N ALA A 138 17.43 -23.95 14.03
CA ALA A 138 17.95 -22.78 14.70
C ALA A 138 18.01 -22.93 16.24
N SER A 139 17.23 -23.85 16.83
CA SER A 139 17.14 -24.06 18.28
C SER A 139 18.46 -24.46 18.94
N ALA A 140 19.35 -25.12 18.19
CA ALA A 140 20.69 -25.46 18.67
C ALA A 140 21.58 -24.22 18.90
N SER A 141 21.25 -23.10 18.26
CA SER A 141 21.98 -21.84 18.33
C SER A 141 21.19 -20.74 19.06
N GLY A 142 20.15 -21.11 19.82
CA GLY A 142 19.27 -20.15 20.52
C GLY A 142 18.12 -19.60 19.67
N GLY A 143 17.90 -20.13 18.46
CA GLY A 143 16.72 -19.84 17.66
C GLY A 143 15.48 -20.63 18.11
N PHE A 144 14.45 -20.68 17.28
CA PHE A 144 13.17 -21.26 17.67
C PHE A 144 12.88 -22.54 16.91
N LYS A 145 12.33 -23.54 17.60
CA LYS A 145 12.00 -24.82 16.95
C LYS A 145 10.89 -24.65 15.93
N TYR A 146 11.14 -25.00 14.68
CA TYR A 146 10.11 -25.10 13.65
C TYR A 146 9.22 -26.34 13.87
N ASN A 147 7.89 -26.14 13.88
CA ASN A 147 6.89 -27.19 14.09
C ASN A 147 6.05 -27.50 12.85
N GLY A 148 6.36 -26.86 11.71
CA GLY A 148 5.64 -27.11 10.47
C GLY A 148 6.05 -28.43 9.81
N ALA A 149 5.43 -28.74 8.67
CA ALA A 149 5.80 -29.92 7.89
C ALA A 149 7.24 -29.79 7.35
N ALA A 150 7.97 -30.90 7.34
CA ALA A 150 9.36 -30.96 6.85
C ALA A 150 9.49 -30.55 5.37
N SER A 151 8.44 -30.74 4.57
CA SER A 151 8.34 -30.21 3.23
C SER A 151 6.94 -29.68 2.96
N VAL A 152 6.83 -28.43 2.50
CA VAL A 152 5.57 -27.81 2.06
C VAL A 152 5.67 -27.47 0.58
N THR A 153 4.70 -27.90 -0.22
CA THR A 153 4.65 -27.57 -1.64
C THR A 153 3.86 -26.28 -1.85
N ASN A 154 4.29 -25.45 -2.81
CA ASN A 154 3.64 -24.19 -3.19
C ASN A 154 3.38 -23.24 -1.99
N ARG A 155 4.33 -23.15 -1.06
CA ARG A 155 4.23 -22.25 0.08
C ARG A 155 4.09 -20.80 -0.39
N LEU A 156 3.13 -20.09 0.19
CA LEU A 156 2.88 -18.67 -0.07
C LEU A 156 2.80 -17.93 1.26
N ASP A 157 3.74 -17.04 1.49
CA ASP A 157 3.72 -16.11 2.61
C ASP A 157 3.42 -14.71 2.08
N LEU A 158 2.66 -13.95 2.85
CA LEU A 158 2.17 -12.62 2.52
C LEU A 158 2.55 -11.67 3.65
N MET A 159 3.03 -10.50 3.29
CA MET A 159 2.97 -9.31 4.13
C MET A 159 2.15 -8.23 3.43
N GLN A 160 1.29 -7.61 4.19
CA GLN A 160 0.40 -6.55 3.77
C GLN A 160 0.50 -5.42 4.78
N MET A 161 0.93 -4.25 4.33
CA MET A 161 0.77 -3.01 5.09
C MET A 161 -0.40 -2.24 4.49
N THR A 162 -1.30 -1.75 5.33
CA THR A 162 -2.44 -0.95 4.91
C THR A 162 -2.46 0.30 5.74
N MET A 163 -2.58 1.46 5.10
CA MET A 163 -2.69 2.75 5.75
C MET A 163 -3.85 3.51 5.12
N ARG A 164 -4.74 4.02 5.96
CA ARG A 164 -5.88 4.83 5.54
C ARG A 164 -5.72 6.24 6.09
N PHE A 165 -6.03 7.24 5.27
CA PHE A 165 -5.91 8.65 5.60
C PHE A 165 -7.27 9.31 5.75
N ASN A 166 -7.31 10.41 6.49
CA ASN A 166 -8.49 11.26 6.65
C ASN A 166 -8.85 12.07 5.39
N GLN A 167 -7.96 12.12 4.39
CA GLN A 167 -8.12 12.85 3.14
C GLN A 167 -7.77 11.98 1.94
N GLU A 168 -8.35 12.29 0.78
CA GLU A 168 -8.03 11.62 -0.47
C GLU A 168 -6.60 11.96 -0.93
N LEU A 169 -5.87 10.94 -1.33
CA LEU A 169 -4.52 11.06 -1.86
C LEU A 169 -4.55 11.72 -3.23
N PRO A 170 -3.57 12.59 -3.55
CA PRO A 170 -3.42 13.13 -4.89
C PRO A 170 -3.32 12.00 -5.92
N GLN A 171 -3.96 12.21 -7.07
CA GLN A 171 -3.94 11.21 -8.15
C GLN A 171 -2.51 10.94 -8.64
N ARG A 172 -1.66 11.96 -8.61
CA ARG A 172 -0.28 11.92 -9.08
C ARG A 172 0.68 11.73 -7.91
N ILE A 173 1.56 10.73 -8.02
CA ILE A 173 2.55 10.41 -6.99
C ILE A 173 3.57 11.56 -6.79
N GLU A 174 3.78 12.38 -7.82
CA GLU A 174 4.69 13.54 -7.75
C GLU A 174 4.19 14.64 -6.80
N GLU A 175 2.89 14.66 -6.49
CA GLU A 175 2.26 15.63 -5.60
C GLU A 175 2.25 15.15 -4.13
N TRP A 176 2.61 13.89 -3.88
CA TRP A 176 2.61 13.30 -2.54
C TRP A 176 3.52 14.01 -1.54
N PRO A 177 4.76 14.43 -1.89
CA PRO A 177 5.60 15.17 -0.95
C PRO A 177 4.95 16.46 -0.44
N GLY A 178 4.23 17.18 -1.30
CA GLY A 178 3.49 18.38 -0.93
C GLY A 178 2.19 18.09 -0.15
N PHE A 179 1.58 16.94 -0.39
CA PHE A 179 0.40 16.50 0.36
C PHE A 179 0.76 16.12 1.79
N PHE A 180 1.82 15.33 1.99
CA PHE A 180 2.27 14.89 3.30
C PHE A 180 3.01 15.97 4.11
N SER A 181 3.40 17.09 3.48
CA SER A 181 3.95 18.23 4.21
C SER A 181 2.88 19.13 4.84
N GLY A 182 1.59 18.91 4.52
CA GLY A 182 0.48 19.60 5.16
C GLY A 182 0.16 19.02 6.54
N ASN A 183 -0.06 19.89 7.53
CA ASN A 183 -0.41 19.48 8.91
C ASN A 183 -1.80 18.84 9.05
N ASP A 184 -2.62 18.86 8.00
CA ASP A 184 -4.00 18.38 8.03
C ASP A 184 -4.15 16.92 7.58
N VAL A 185 -3.11 16.32 7.02
CA VAL A 185 -3.13 14.92 6.57
C VAL A 185 -2.73 14.02 7.72
N LYS A 186 -3.65 13.15 8.12
CA LYS A 186 -3.47 12.21 9.24
C LYS A 186 -3.90 10.83 8.79
N ALA A 187 -3.14 9.82 9.20
CA ALA A 187 -3.54 8.43 8.99
C ALA A 187 -4.58 8.07 10.07
N ASP A 188 -5.78 7.65 9.67
CA ASP A 188 -6.84 7.19 10.59
C ASP A 188 -6.45 5.87 11.25
N TYR A 189 -5.85 4.97 10.46
CA TYR A 189 -5.28 3.72 10.95
C TYR A 189 -4.14 3.24 10.06
N ALA A 190 -3.30 2.39 10.63
CA ALA A 190 -2.36 1.57 9.89
C ALA A 190 -2.39 0.13 10.42
N THR A 191 -2.20 -0.85 9.54
CA THR A 191 -2.07 -2.26 9.91
C THR A 191 -0.88 -2.89 9.22
N PHE A 192 -0.15 -3.71 9.95
CA PHE A 192 0.91 -4.56 9.45
C PHE A 192 0.45 -5.99 9.64
N LEU A 193 0.12 -6.68 8.55
CA LEU A 193 -0.43 -8.02 8.57
C LEU A 193 0.48 -8.96 7.82
N MET A 194 0.88 -10.04 8.45
CA MET A 194 1.73 -11.08 7.92
C MET A 194 0.96 -12.39 8.00
N ALA A 195 0.98 -13.20 6.94
CA ALA A 195 0.19 -14.41 6.90
C ALA A 195 0.82 -15.51 6.03
N ASN A 196 0.71 -16.75 6.48
CA ASN A 196 0.90 -17.91 5.62
C ASN A 196 -0.41 -18.17 4.88
N ARG A 197 -0.43 -17.94 3.56
CA ARG A 197 -1.58 -18.12 2.67
C ARG A 197 -1.42 -19.31 1.73
N THR A 198 -0.63 -20.30 2.13
CA THR A 198 -0.43 -21.53 1.34
C THR A 198 -1.76 -22.24 1.07
N ASN A 199 -2.65 -22.29 2.07
CA ASN A 199 -4.01 -22.77 1.92
C ASN A 199 -5.00 -21.60 2.07
N ARG A 200 -5.95 -21.48 1.14
CA ARG A 200 -6.96 -20.41 1.14
C ARG A 200 -7.95 -20.53 2.30
N GLU A 201 -8.22 -21.75 2.75
CA GLU A 201 -9.18 -22.05 3.83
C GLU A 201 -8.51 -22.27 5.17
N ASP A 202 -7.20 -22.02 5.26
CA ASP A 202 -6.41 -22.26 6.45
C ASP A 202 -5.21 -21.31 6.46
N ILE A 203 -5.41 -20.16 7.07
CA ILE A 203 -4.49 -19.03 7.05
C ILE A 203 -4.00 -18.77 8.46
N PHE A 204 -2.72 -19.01 8.72
CA PHE A 204 -2.07 -18.51 9.93
C PHE A 204 -1.65 -17.06 9.71
N PHE A 205 -1.94 -16.18 10.67
CA PHE A 205 -1.58 -14.76 10.57
C PHE A 205 -1.02 -14.22 11.89
N VAL A 206 -0.21 -13.19 11.74
CA VAL A 206 0.27 -12.31 12.80
C VAL A 206 0.17 -10.88 12.29
N GLY A 207 -0.30 -9.96 13.10
CA GLY A 207 -0.38 -8.56 12.72
C GLY A 207 -0.38 -7.60 13.88
N GLU A 208 -0.11 -6.35 13.54
CA GLU A 208 -0.11 -5.22 14.46
C GLU A 208 -1.02 -4.15 13.88
N GLY A 209 -1.88 -3.60 14.73
CA GLY A 209 -2.77 -2.51 14.38
C GLY A 209 -2.36 -1.23 15.08
N TYR A 210 -2.59 -0.12 14.40
CA TYR A 210 -2.36 1.22 14.89
C TYR A 210 -3.58 2.07 14.54
N LYS A 211 -4.12 2.80 15.52
CA LYS A 211 -5.21 3.75 15.30
C LYS A 211 -4.77 5.13 15.72
N TYR A 212 -5.32 6.14 15.06
CA TYR A 212 -5.04 7.53 15.40
C TYR A 212 -5.62 7.88 16.78
N ASP A 213 -4.79 8.44 17.64
CA ASP A 213 -5.19 8.99 18.93
C ASP A 213 -5.13 10.53 18.87
N ALA A 214 -6.30 11.16 18.90
CA ALA A 214 -6.42 12.61 18.83
C ALA A 214 -5.82 13.35 20.04
N VAL A 215 -5.64 12.69 21.18
CA VAL A 215 -5.04 13.29 22.39
C VAL A 215 -3.52 13.40 22.24
N ARG A 216 -2.89 12.42 21.59
CA ARG A 216 -1.44 12.36 21.36
C ARG A 216 -1.02 12.90 20.00
N ASP A 217 -1.97 13.05 19.09
CA ASP A 217 -1.75 13.39 17.69
C ASP A 217 -0.81 12.40 16.97
N GLU A 218 -0.96 11.11 17.25
CA GLU A 218 -0.12 10.06 16.67
C GLU A 218 -0.90 8.75 16.45
N LEU A 219 -0.34 7.86 15.62
CA LEU A 219 -0.81 6.49 15.47
C LEU A 219 -0.30 5.65 16.65
N VAL A 220 -1.20 5.05 17.42
CA VAL A 220 -0.86 4.23 18.60
C VAL A 220 -1.32 2.80 18.44
N SER A 221 -0.49 1.87 18.90
CA SER A 221 -0.88 0.47 19.09
C SER A 221 -1.24 0.25 20.56
N ASN A 222 -2.54 0.18 20.83
CA ASN A 222 -3.08 -0.11 22.16
C ASN A 222 -4.46 -0.80 22.03
N PRO A 223 -5.11 -1.22 23.13
CA PRO A 223 -6.41 -1.89 23.06
C PRO A 223 -7.53 -1.15 22.30
N ALA A 224 -7.41 0.14 21.98
CA ALA A 224 -8.35 0.84 21.10
C ALA A 224 -8.38 0.26 19.67
N VAL A 225 -7.28 -0.38 19.25
CA VAL A 225 -7.18 -1.15 18.00
C VAL A 225 -8.29 -2.21 17.93
N VAL A 226 -8.59 -2.86 19.05
CA VAL A 226 -9.65 -3.86 19.19
C VAL A 226 -10.92 -3.29 19.84
N GLY A 227 -11.14 -1.98 19.74
CA GLY A 227 -12.38 -1.33 20.18
C GLY A 227 -12.53 -1.19 21.70
N ILE A 228 -11.44 -1.35 22.46
CA ILE A 228 -11.43 -1.12 23.91
C ILE A 228 -10.88 0.28 24.17
N PRO A 229 -11.66 1.20 24.76
CA PRO A 229 -11.15 2.53 25.12
C PRO A 229 -9.97 2.43 26.09
N THR A 230 -8.91 3.18 25.82
CA THR A 230 -7.69 3.25 26.64
C THR A 230 -7.42 4.70 27.02
N THR A 231 -6.86 4.91 28.22
CA THR A 231 -6.45 6.23 28.68
C THR A 231 -4.95 6.38 28.50
N LEU A 232 -4.49 7.58 28.16
CA LEU A 232 -3.07 7.89 28.05
C LEU A 232 -2.32 7.58 29.36
N ASN A 233 -1.18 6.90 29.24
CA ASN A 233 -0.33 6.42 30.34
C ASN A 233 -0.96 5.35 31.24
N ASP A 234 -2.07 4.74 30.85
CA ASP A 234 -2.60 3.57 31.55
C ASP A 234 -1.62 2.38 31.40
N PRO A 235 -1.44 1.50 32.40
CA PRO A 235 -0.63 0.29 32.24
C PRO A 235 -1.05 -0.62 31.07
N THR A 236 -2.29 -0.48 30.58
CA THR A 236 -2.84 -1.18 29.40
C THR A 236 -2.66 -0.41 28.09
N ASP A 237 -2.05 0.77 28.12
CA ASP A 237 -1.62 1.50 26.93
C ASP A 237 -0.30 0.93 26.42
N SER A 238 -0.38 -0.27 25.85
CA SER A 238 0.77 -1.04 25.39
C SER A 238 0.44 -1.75 24.08
N ASN A 239 1.47 -2.06 23.30
CA ASN A 239 1.36 -2.60 21.95
C ASN A 239 0.44 -3.83 21.88
N VAL A 240 -0.40 -3.89 20.86
CA VAL A 240 -1.34 -4.99 20.64
C VAL A 240 -0.88 -5.86 19.49
N LEU A 241 -0.74 -7.15 19.77
CA LEU A 241 -0.52 -8.20 18.79
C LEU A 241 -1.86 -8.85 18.43
N LEU A 242 -2.13 -8.95 17.14
CA LEU A 242 -3.21 -9.73 16.57
C LEU A 242 -2.59 -11.01 16.02
N SER A 243 -3.08 -12.17 16.40
CA SER A 243 -2.58 -13.43 15.82
C SER A 243 -3.68 -14.47 15.79
N GLY A 244 -3.51 -15.48 14.96
CA GLY A 244 -4.50 -16.55 14.90
C GLY A 244 -4.39 -17.42 13.68
N ARG A 245 -5.31 -18.38 13.61
CA ARG A 245 -5.48 -19.26 12.46
C ARG A 245 -6.91 -19.08 11.97
N LEU A 246 -7.09 -18.68 10.71
CA LEU A 246 -8.41 -18.50 10.10
C LEU A 246 -8.72 -19.74 9.28
N THR A 247 -9.84 -20.39 9.56
CA THR A 247 -10.22 -21.66 8.94
C THR A 247 -11.56 -21.57 8.20
N GLY A 248 -11.71 -22.36 7.14
CA GLY A 248 -12.92 -22.45 6.32
C GLY A 248 -13.03 -21.41 5.20
N ALA A 249 -14.13 -21.46 4.46
CA ALA A 249 -14.33 -20.66 3.25
C ALA A 249 -14.28 -19.13 3.47
N GLY A 250 -14.51 -18.67 4.71
CA GLY A 250 -14.48 -17.25 5.09
C GLY A 250 -13.10 -16.69 5.43
N ALA A 251 -12.05 -17.52 5.50
CA ALA A 251 -10.74 -17.12 6.04
C ALA A 251 -10.12 -15.89 5.35
N VAL A 252 -10.27 -15.77 4.03
CA VAL A 252 -9.77 -14.61 3.28
C VAL A 252 -10.54 -13.33 3.60
N ALA A 253 -11.87 -13.41 3.73
CA ALA A 253 -12.69 -12.25 4.06
C ALA A 253 -12.42 -11.79 5.50
N GLN A 254 -12.23 -12.75 6.42
CA GLN A 254 -11.82 -12.48 7.80
C GLN A 254 -10.45 -11.81 7.87
N LEU A 255 -9.46 -12.27 7.08
CA LEU A 255 -8.13 -11.65 7.00
C LEU A 255 -8.23 -10.19 6.53
N ASN A 256 -9.06 -9.91 5.52
CA ASN A 256 -9.29 -8.56 5.03
C ASN A 256 -10.00 -7.66 6.06
N ALA A 257 -10.86 -8.23 6.92
CA ALA A 257 -11.46 -7.48 8.01
C ALA A 257 -10.41 -7.08 9.06
N ILE A 258 -9.47 -8.00 9.37
CA ILE A 258 -8.33 -7.72 10.25
C ILE A 258 -7.45 -6.60 9.69
N SER A 259 -7.13 -6.64 8.38
CA SER A 259 -6.30 -5.60 7.75
C SER A 259 -6.94 -4.21 7.69
N ARG A 260 -8.25 -4.12 7.94
CA ARG A 260 -8.98 -2.84 8.00
C ARG A 260 -9.30 -2.42 9.44
N LEU A 261 -8.80 -3.15 10.43
CA LEU A 261 -9.19 -3.03 11.84
C LEU A 261 -10.70 -3.04 12.07
N ASN A 262 -11.44 -3.77 11.21
CA ASN A 262 -12.86 -4.04 11.36
C ASN A 262 -13.06 -5.20 12.35
N ILE A 263 -12.47 -5.04 13.54
CA ILE A 263 -12.37 -6.03 14.60
C ILE A 263 -12.69 -5.40 15.95
N ARG A 264 -13.17 -6.21 16.90
CA ARG A 264 -13.33 -5.80 18.29
C ARG A 264 -13.09 -6.95 19.26
N SER A 265 -12.69 -6.65 20.49
CA SER A 265 -12.61 -7.62 21.58
C SER A 265 -14.00 -8.12 21.99
N ILE A 266 -14.11 -9.41 22.29
CA ILE A 266 -15.26 -10.01 22.96
C ILE A 266 -14.96 -10.06 24.46
N GLY A 267 -15.68 -9.28 25.27
CA GLY A 267 -15.52 -9.28 26.74
C GLY A 267 -14.70 -8.13 27.32
N GLY A 268 -14.20 -7.21 26.49
CA GLY A 268 -13.58 -5.95 26.95
C GLY A 268 -12.10 -6.08 27.33
N ILE A 269 -11.63 -5.16 28.20
CA ILE A 269 -10.28 -5.20 28.79
C ILE A 269 -10.29 -6.31 29.86
N SER A 270 -9.37 -7.29 29.76
CA SER A 270 -9.42 -8.55 30.53
C SER A 270 -10.44 -9.58 30.02
N ALA A 271 -10.70 -9.58 28.71
CA ALA A 271 -11.41 -10.66 28.04
C ALA A 271 -10.62 -11.97 28.18
N SER A 272 -11.16 -12.94 28.92
CA SER A 272 -10.57 -14.29 29.02
C SER A 272 -10.24 -14.83 27.64
N GLU A 273 -8.98 -15.23 27.45
CA GLU A 273 -8.45 -15.75 26.20
C GLU A 273 -8.46 -14.78 24.99
N GLY A 274 -8.72 -13.47 25.14
CA GLY A 274 -8.51 -12.48 24.07
C GLY A 274 -9.28 -12.70 22.76
N LYS A 275 -10.51 -13.22 22.82
CA LYS A 275 -11.35 -13.47 21.64
C LYS A 275 -11.75 -12.16 20.93
N MET A 276 -11.99 -12.26 19.63
CA MET A 276 -12.42 -11.12 18.80
C MET A 276 -13.64 -11.44 17.93
N ASP A 277 -14.40 -10.40 17.61
CA ASP A 277 -15.36 -10.38 16.50
C ASP A 277 -14.77 -9.61 15.31
N TYR A 278 -15.31 -9.86 14.13
CA TYR A 278 -15.09 -9.06 12.93
C TYR A 278 -16.40 -8.55 12.33
N THR A 279 -16.28 -7.55 11.47
CA THR A 279 -17.38 -7.03 10.66
C THR A 279 -16.96 -6.91 9.19
N LEU A 280 -17.88 -7.20 8.28
CA LEU A 280 -17.72 -6.98 6.83
C LEU A 280 -18.55 -5.78 6.34
N ASP A 281 -19.41 -5.23 7.19
CA ASP A 281 -20.37 -4.17 6.88
C ASP A 281 -20.08 -2.86 7.64
N GLY A 282 -18.83 -2.68 8.10
CA GLY A 282 -18.41 -1.46 8.77
C GLY A 282 -18.96 -1.29 10.19
N GLY A 283 -19.33 -2.40 10.84
CA GLY A 283 -19.73 -2.45 12.25
C GLY A 283 -21.23 -2.55 12.51
N ALA A 284 -22.05 -2.72 11.47
CA ALA A 284 -23.49 -2.94 11.63
C ALA A 284 -23.79 -4.36 12.16
N THR A 285 -23.04 -5.35 11.69
CA THR A 285 -23.11 -6.74 12.14
C THR A 285 -21.72 -7.22 12.55
N TRP A 286 -21.66 -7.84 13.73
CA TRP A 286 -20.44 -8.41 14.27
C TRP A 286 -20.58 -9.92 14.38
N SER A 287 -19.61 -10.62 13.82
CA SER A 287 -19.53 -12.08 13.83
C SER A 287 -18.26 -12.50 14.56
N PRO A 288 -18.30 -13.53 15.42
CA PRO A 288 -17.10 -14.04 16.05
C PRO A 288 -16.15 -14.61 14.99
N PHE A 289 -14.84 -14.39 15.16
CA PHE A 289 -13.86 -15.18 14.43
C PHE A 289 -14.02 -16.64 14.86
N ASN A 290 -14.40 -17.51 13.93
CA ASN A 290 -14.56 -18.96 14.03
C ASN A 290 -15.01 -19.55 15.39
N THR A 291 -16.10 -20.33 15.36
CA THR A 291 -16.72 -20.95 16.53
C THR A 291 -15.93 -22.15 17.11
N GLY A 292 -14.60 -22.10 17.19
CA GLY A 292 -13.69 -23.23 17.50
C GLY A 292 -12.53 -22.90 18.45
N LEU A 293 -11.44 -23.69 18.41
CA LEU A 293 -10.19 -23.52 19.20
C LEU A 293 -9.02 -23.00 18.32
N THR A 294 -9.33 -22.55 17.10
CA THR A 294 -8.38 -22.09 16.07
C THR A 294 -8.74 -20.65 15.75
N ASP A 295 -8.63 -19.75 16.72
CA ASP A 295 -9.29 -18.44 16.60
C ASP A 295 -8.28 -17.31 16.46
N ALA A 296 -8.74 -16.21 15.88
CA ALA A 296 -8.07 -14.93 15.97
C ALA A 296 -8.15 -14.41 17.41
N ARG A 297 -7.00 -14.02 17.94
CA ARG A 297 -6.83 -13.54 19.31
C ARG A 297 -6.07 -12.21 19.30
N TRP A 298 -6.37 -11.38 20.28
CA TRP A 298 -5.54 -10.21 20.59
C TRP A 298 -4.77 -10.45 21.87
N ALA A 299 -3.55 -9.91 21.94
CA ALA A 299 -2.71 -9.95 23.12
C ALA A 299 -2.01 -8.61 23.30
N ILE A 300 -1.75 -8.23 24.55
CA ILE A 300 -1.08 -6.98 24.88
C ILE A 300 0.36 -7.25 25.32
N HIS A 301 1.29 -6.43 24.86
CA HIS A 301 2.69 -6.56 25.24
C HIS A 301 2.83 -6.38 26.76
N VAL A 302 3.50 -7.35 27.40
CA VAL A 302 3.67 -7.37 28.85
C VAL A 302 4.63 -6.26 29.26
N ALA A 303 4.27 -5.41 30.21
CA ALA A 303 5.16 -4.37 30.71
C ALA A 303 6.38 -4.98 31.44
N GLN A 304 7.54 -4.35 31.29
CA GLN A 304 8.74 -4.79 31.98
C GLN A 304 8.59 -4.60 33.49
N THR A 305 8.84 -5.66 34.26
CA THR A 305 8.88 -5.60 35.72
C THR A 305 10.34 -5.41 36.19
N PRO A 306 10.61 -4.55 37.19
CA PRO A 306 11.97 -4.36 37.71
C PRO A 306 12.66 -5.68 38.09
N GLY A 307 13.89 -5.88 37.62
CA GLY A 307 14.66 -7.10 37.84
C GLY A 307 14.18 -8.33 37.05
N LYS A 308 13.23 -8.14 36.14
CA LYS A 308 12.69 -9.17 35.24
C LYS A 308 12.83 -8.74 33.78
N THR A 309 12.72 -9.70 32.88
CA THR A 309 12.65 -9.49 31.44
C THR A 309 11.35 -10.06 30.87
N ASN A 310 10.80 -9.34 29.91
CA ASN A 310 9.65 -9.68 29.08
C ASN A 310 10.08 -9.97 27.62
N SER A 311 11.38 -9.98 27.35
CA SER A 311 11.95 -10.28 26.05
C SER A 311 13.12 -11.26 26.16
N TYR A 312 13.34 -11.98 25.06
CA TYR A 312 14.53 -12.76 24.76
C TYR A 312 15.20 -12.17 23.53
N GLU A 313 16.51 -12.01 23.55
CA GLU A 313 17.27 -11.57 22.37
C GLU A 313 18.67 -12.18 22.33
N ILE A 314 19.09 -12.62 21.15
CA ILE A 314 20.48 -12.95 20.81
C ILE A 314 20.76 -12.44 19.40
N THR A 315 21.96 -11.91 19.19
CA THR A 315 22.41 -11.35 17.92
C THR A 315 23.66 -12.05 17.45
N GLY A 316 23.81 -12.15 16.13
CA GLY A 316 25.07 -12.49 15.51
C GLY A 316 26.01 -11.29 15.50
N ASP A 317 27.28 -11.57 15.76
CA ASP A 317 28.38 -10.62 15.55
C ASP A 317 29.60 -11.44 15.07
N PRO A 318 30.15 -11.20 13.86
CA PRO A 318 29.83 -10.12 12.91
C PRO A 318 28.68 -10.44 11.93
N ALA A 319 28.10 -11.63 12.00
CA ALA A 319 27.04 -12.05 11.09
C ALA A 319 25.72 -11.35 11.42
N LEU A 320 25.04 -10.82 10.41
CA LEU A 320 23.82 -10.03 10.56
C LEU A 320 22.59 -10.93 10.69
N TRP A 321 22.40 -11.48 11.88
CA TRP A 321 21.21 -12.20 12.27
C TRP A 321 20.79 -11.85 13.69
N GLN A 322 19.51 -12.03 14.01
CA GLN A 322 18.95 -11.78 15.32
C GLN A 322 17.81 -12.75 15.60
N TYR A 323 17.83 -13.37 16.78
CA TYR A 323 16.67 -14.09 17.33
C TYR A 323 16.09 -13.26 18.46
N ARG A 324 14.81 -12.95 18.35
CA ARG A 324 14.11 -12.14 19.35
C ARG A 324 12.75 -12.73 19.65
N ALA A 325 12.35 -12.75 20.91
CA ALA A 325 10.97 -13.02 21.29
C ALA A 325 10.49 -11.99 22.30
N ASP A 326 9.26 -11.50 22.13
CA ASP A 326 8.62 -10.57 23.06
C ASP A 326 7.37 -11.22 23.66
N LEU A 327 7.14 -10.99 24.95
CA LEU A 327 6.06 -11.61 25.71
C LEU A 327 4.77 -10.79 25.64
N TYR A 328 3.66 -11.47 25.38
CA TYR A 328 2.32 -10.88 25.34
C TYR A 328 1.34 -11.62 26.25
N ASN A 329 0.43 -10.88 26.88
CA ASN A 329 -0.68 -11.37 27.70
C ASN A 329 -1.97 -11.39 26.84
N VAL A 330 -2.49 -12.58 26.58
CA VAL A 330 -3.66 -12.78 25.71
C VAL A 330 -4.90 -12.23 26.39
N GLY A 331 -5.63 -11.34 25.71
CA GLY A 331 -6.82 -10.70 26.25
C GLY A 331 -6.60 -9.79 27.46
N ASN A 332 -5.35 -9.57 27.86
CA ASN A 332 -4.97 -8.95 29.12
C ASN A 332 -5.63 -9.63 30.34
N ASP A 333 -5.74 -10.96 30.35
CA ASP A 333 -6.41 -11.71 31.41
C ASP A 333 -5.49 -12.06 32.59
N GLY A 334 -4.16 -11.96 32.40
CA GLY A 334 -3.16 -12.20 33.44
C GLY A 334 -2.88 -13.68 33.69
N VAL A 335 -3.40 -14.55 32.83
CA VAL A 335 -3.30 -16.02 32.92
C VAL A 335 -2.68 -16.60 31.66
N ASN A 336 -3.10 -16.14 30.49
CA ASN A 336 -2.70 -16.69 29.20
C ASN A 336 -1.58 -15.83 28.58
N TYR A 337 -0.42 -16.45 28.36
CA TYR A 337 0.74 -15.77 27.78
C TYR A 337 1.25 -16.46 26.52
N ILE A 338 1.74 -15.66 25.59
CA ILE A 338 2.37 -16.10 24.34
C ILE A 338 3.67 -15.36 24.09
N TRP A 339 4.59 -16.01 23.39
CA TRP A 339 5.81 -15.39 22.90
C TRP A 339 5.69 -15.14 21.40
N TYR A 340 5.84 -13.89 20.98
CA TYR A 340 6.00 -13.56 19.58
C TYR A 340 7.47 -13.64 19.22
N ALA A 341 7.87 -14.76 18.59
CA ALA A 341 9.25 -15.11 18.30
C ALA A 341 9.57 -14.84 16.83
N ARG A 342 10.75 -14.27 16.58
CA ARG A 342 11.22 -13.79 15.27
C ARG A 342 12.68 -14.14 15.05
N GLU A 343 12.97 -14.65 13.87
CA GLU A 343 14.31 -14.90 13.37
C GLU A 343 14.54 -13.96 12.20
N ASN A 344 15.45 -13.00 12.36
CA ASN A 344 15.74 -12.00 11.35
C ASN A 344 17.15 -12.22 10.79
N TYR A 345 17.28 -12.17 9.47
CA TYR A 345 18.53 -12.37 8.76
C TYR A 345 18.70 -11.30 7.68
N ALA A 346 19.93 -10.80 7.51
CA ALA A 346 20.32 -10.14 6.26
C ALA A 346 20.98 -11.20 5.37
N ILE A 347 20.43 -11.43 4.18
CA ILE A 347 20.89 -12.46 3.24
C ILE A 347 21.30 -11.83 1.92
N ASP A 348 22.18 -12.50 1.18
CA ASP A 348 22.40 -12.19 -0.23
C ASP A 348 21.43 -12.96 -1.15
N ASN A 349 21.57 -12.73 -2.46
CA ASN A 349 20.80 -13.45 -3.47
C ASN A 349 21.01 -14.98 -3.48
N SER A 350 22.08 -15.49 -2.85
CA SER A 350 22.37 -16.92 -2.71
C SER A 350 21.80 -17.54 -1.43
N GLY A 351 21.23 -16.74 -0.53
CA GLY A 351 20.74 -17.16 0.78
C GLY A 351 21.79 -17.16 1.88
N SER A 352 22.99 -16.62 1.61
CA SER A 352 24.07 -16.57 2.61
C SER A 352 23.88 -15.38 3.55
N ILE A 353 23.99 -15.62 4.85
CA ILE A 353 23.91 -14.56 5.87
C ILE A 353 25.08 -13.60 5.68
N GLN A 354 24.75 -12.32 5.52
CA GLN A 354 25.72 -11.24 5.34
C GLN A 354 26.38 -10.87 6.67
N GLN A 355 27.57 -10.27 6.60
CA GLN A 355 28.32 -9.75 7.73
C GLN A 355 28.37 -8.23 7.68
N VAL A 356 28.73 -7.59 8.79
CA VAL A 356 28.91 -6.12 8.84
C VAL A 356 29.86 -5.64 7.73
N ASP A 357 30.96 -6.37 7.49
CA ASP A 357 31.99 -6.04 6.50
C ASP A 357 31.47 -6.01 5.05
N ASP A 358 30.39 -6.73 4.75
CA ASP A 358 29.76 -6.74 3.43
C ASP A 358 29.09 -5.40 3.09
N PHE A 359 28.78 -4.58 4.09
CA PHE A 359 28.16 -3.26 3.92
C PHE A 359 29.14 -2.10 4.07
N VAL A 360 30.20 -2.27 4.85
CA VAL A 360 31.16 -1.19 5.16
C VAL A 360 32.40 -1.18 4.28
N SER A 361 32.62 -2.21 3.45
CA SER A 361 33.78 -2.25 2.57
C SER A 361 33.65 -1.23 1.41
N SER A 362 34.60 -0.29 1.35
CA SER A 362 34.55 0.99 0.60
C SER A 362 34.54 0.91 -0.94
N ASN A 363 34.41 -0.28 -1.53
CA ASN A 363 34.66 -0.48 -2.96
C ASN A 363 33.38 -0.69 -3.79
N LEU A 364 32.22 -0.85 -3.14
CA LEU A 364 30.93 -0.99 -3.82
C LEU A 364 30.06 0.24 -3.54
N ASP A 365 29.36 0.71 -4.58
CA ASP A 365 28.34 1.73 -4.40
C ASP A 365 27.14 1.17 -3.62
N PRO A 366 26.44 1.99 -2.83
CA PRO A 366 25.33 1.54 -1.99
C PRO A 366 24.17 0.90 -2.79
N PHE A 367 23.97 1.26 -4.06
CA PHE A 367 22.92 0.66 -4.87
C PHE A 367 23.27 -0.77 -5.30
N THR A 368 24.54 -1.03 -5.60
CA THR A 368 25.03 -2.39 -5.88
C THR A 368 24.89 -3.28 -4.65
N ILE A 369 25.22 -2.77 -3.47
CA ILE A 369 25.02 -3.50 -2.20
C ILE A 369 23.53 -3.83 -2.01
N LEU A 370 22.64 -2.84 -2.12
CA LEU A 370 21.20 -3.05 -1.92
C LEU A 370 20.56 -4.01 -2.95
N LYS A 371 21.06 -4.06 -4.18
CA LYS A 371 20.61 -5.04 -5.18
C LYS A 371 21.04 -6.47 -4.87
N ASN A 372 22.09 -6.65 -4.06
CA ASN A 372 22.54 -7.97 -3.67
C ASN A 372 21.95 -8.45 -2.34
N VAL A 373 21.39 -7.54 -1.54
CA VAL A 373 20.89 -7.84 -0.19
C VAL A 373 19.36 -7.98 -0.19
N ALA A 374 18.88 -8.85 0.70
CA ALA A 374 17.49 -8.96 1.11
C ALA A 374 17.41 -9.17 2.63
N GLY A 375 16.30 -8.76 3.24
CA GLY A 375 15.97 -9.09 4.62
C GLY A 375 15.04 -10.28 4.66
N GLU A 376 15.34 -11.27 5.50
CA GLU A 376 14.46 -12.41 5.76
C GLU A 376 14.00 -12.39 7.21
N SER A 377 12.70 -12.61 7.44
CA SER A 377 12.11 -12.69 8.77
C SER A 377 11.18 -13.89 8.87
N ILE A 378 11.48 -14.78 9.82
CA ILE A 378 10.67 -15.95 10.14
C ILE A 378 10.00 -15.71 11.48
N MET A 379 8.67 -15.81 11.50
CA MET A 379 7.84 -15.46 12.65
C MET A 379 7.08 -16.67 13.16
N TYR A 380 6.98 -16.75 14.49
CA TYR A 380 6.25 -17.78 15.22
C TYR A 380 5.48 -17.16 16.38
N VAL A 381 4.39 -17.85 16.77
CA VAL A 381 3.73 -17.58 18.05
C VAL A 381 3.87 -18.83 18.91
N LYS A 382 4.74 -18.77 19.92
CA LYS A 382 5.08 -19.88 20.81
C LYS A 382 4.26 -19.82 22.09
N LYS A 383 4.01 -20.98 22.72
CA LYS A 383 3.44 -21.02 24.06
C LYS A 383 4.46 -20.48 25.08
N ALA A 384 3.94 -19.85 26.13
CA ALA A 384 4.75 -19.53 27.29
C ALA A 384 4.66 -20.65 28.33
N VAL A 385 5.79 -20.98 28.96
CA VAL A 385 5.89 -21.98 30.03
C VAL A 385 6.50 -21.36 31.27
N GLY A 386 5.85 -21.54 32.42
CA GLY A 386 6.37 -21.01 33.68
C GLY A 386 6.36 -19.47 33.76
N VAL A 387 5.52 -18.82 32.95
CA VAL A 387 5.32 -17.36 32.96
C VAL A 387 3.94 -17.03 33.52
N GLY A 388 3.85 -15.97 34.31
CA GLY A 388 2.60 -15.51 34.92
C GLY A 388 2.84 -14.32 35.84
N VAL A 389 1.78 -13.83 36.49
CA VAL A 389 1.89 -12.76 37.50
C VAL A 389 2.85 -13.20 38.60
N GLY A 390 3.98 -12.48 38.76
CA GLY A 390 5.03 -12.80 39.73
C GLY A 390 6.06 -13.86 39.28
N ALA A 391 5.83 -14.55 38.16
CA ALA A 391 6.69 -15.61 37.62
C ALA A 391 7.46 -15.18 36.36
N MET A 392 7.63 -13.87 36.13
CA MET A 392 8.38 -13.38 34.97
C MET A 392 9.85 -13.82 35.00
N PRO A 393 10.47 -14.12 33.84
CA PRO A 393 11.88 -14.46 33.75
C PRO A 393 12.79 -13.37 34.30
N ALA A 394 13.89 -13.73 34.97
CA ALA A 394 14.85 -12.76 35.52
C ALA A 394 16.04 -12.48 34.60
N THR A 395 16.31 -13.36 33.63
CA THR A 395 17.48 -13.31 32.75
C THR A 395 17.09 -13.71 31.34
N ASN A 396 17.94 -13.38 30.36
CA ASN A 396 17.74 -13.77 28.96
C ASN A 396 17.66 -15.30 28.80
N ALA A 397 18.49 -16.06 29.53
CA ALA A 397 18.46 -17.52 29.51
C ALA A 397 17.15 -18.09 30.12
N ALA A 398 16.64 -17.47 31.19
CA ALA A 398 15.35 -17.84 31.76
C ALA A 398 14.19 -17.48 30.82
N ALA A 399 14.30 -16.38 30.06
CA ALA A 399 13.32 -16.02 29.05
C ALA A 399 13.27 -17.07 27.96
N TYR A 400 14.42 -17.47 27.41
CA TYR A 400 14.51 -18.55 26.42
C TYR A 400 13.92 -19.87 26.94
N ALA A 401 14.24 -20.26 28.17
CA ALA A 401 13.70 -21.47 28.80
C ALA A 401 12.17 -21.44 29.01
N SER A 402 11.57 -20.25 28.99
CA SER A 402 10.12 -20.05 29.13
C SER A 402 9.37 -20.02 27.79
N ILE A 403 10.08 -20.16 26.67
CA ILE A 403 9.53 -20.28 25.32
C ILE A 403 9.36 -21.78 25.04
N ASP A 404 8.11 -22.23 24.87
CA ASP A 404 7.86 -23.64 24.54
C ASP A 404 8.36 -23.97 23.14
N ASN A 405 8.80 -25.20 22.97
CA ASN A 405 9.11 -25.74 21.65
C ASN A 405 7.88 -25.95 20.78
N THR A 406 6.68 -25.88 21.35
CA THR A 406 5.38 -25.98 20.66
C THR A 406 4.79 -24.61 20.37
N ASP A 407 4.18 -24.49 19.19
CA ASP A 407 3.46 -23.29 18.80
C ASP A 407 2.14 -23.17 19.60
N TYR A 408 1.71 -21.94 19.84
CA TYR A 408 0.46 -21.65 20.54
C TYR A 408 -0.76 -22.13 19.74
N TYR A 409 -0.76 -21.86 18.44
CA TYR A 409 -1.78 -22.35 17.52
C TYR A 409 -1.37 -23.73 17.00
N ALA A 410 -2.32 -24.66 16.91
CA ALA A 410 -2.05 -25.98 16.35
C ALA A 410 -1.71 -25.87 14.85
N GLY A 411 -0.94 -26.82 14.30
CA GLY A 411 -0.63 -26.95 12.87
C GLY A 411 0.61 -26.19 12.42
N VAL A 412 0.68 -25.84 11.14
CA VAL A 412 1.76 -25.01 10.58
C VAL A 412 1.50 -23.55 10.95
N SER A 413 2.20 -23.05 11.95
CA SER A 413 2.02 -21.70 12.50
C SER A 413 3.33 -20.89 12.47
N ASN A 414 3.95 -20.88 11.29
CA ASN A 414 5.06 -19.99 11.00
C ASN A 414 4.81 -19.19 9.73
N ILE A 415 5.38 -17.99 9.68
CA ILE A 415 5.36 -17.12 8.50
C ILE A 415 6.81 -16.86 8.14
N ASP A 416 7.15 -16.95 6.87
CA ASP A 416 8.53 -16.82 6.40
C ASP A 416 8.57 -15.82 5.24
N LEU A 417 9.07 -14.62 5.53
CA LEU A 417 9.05 -13.50 4.61
C LEU A 417 10.45 -13.09 4.19
N VAL A 418 10.62 -12.89 2.88
CA VAL A 418 11.76 -12.21 2.31
C VAL A 418 11.30 -10.84 1.78
N ILE A 419 12.02 -9.79 2.14
CA ILE A 419 11.78 -8.41 1.72
C ILE A 419 13.03 -7.92 0.98
N ILE A 420 12.82 -7.38 -0.22
CA ILE A 420 13.87 -6.76 -1.03
C ILE A 420 13.75 -5.22 -0.95
N PRO A 421 14.86 -4.47 -1.05
CA PRO A 421 14.84 -3.01 -1.06
C PRO A 421 14.42 -2.41 -2.43
N ASP A 422 14.21 -3.24 -3.45
CA ASP A 422 14.03 -2.83 -4.85
C ASP A 422 12.85 -1.87 -5.04
N LEU A 423 11.73 -2.07 -4.33
CA LEU A 423 10.59 -1.15 -4.41
C LEU A 423 10.91 0.23 -3.83
N ALA A 424 11.60 0.28 -2.69
CA ALA A 424 12.03 1.53 -2.07
C ALA A 424 13.02 2.29 -2.96
N LEU A 425 13.95 1.56 -3.58
CA LEU A 425 14.86 2.12 -4.58
C LEU A 425 14.11 2.71 -5.78
N ALA A 426 13.10 1.99 -6.30
CA ALA A 426 12.26 2.47 -7.39
C ALA A 426 11.45 3.72 -7.00
N ALA A 427 10.93 3.77 -5.76
CA ALA A 427 10.22 4.93 -5.22
C ALA A 427 11.13 6.15 -5.15
N VAL A 428 12.31 6.02 -4.54
CA VAL A 428 13.29 7.10 -4.40
C VAL A 428 13.72 7.62 -5.78
N GLN A 429 14.01 6.74 -6.73
CA GLN A 429 14.39 7.14 -8.09
C GLN A 429 13.28 7.90 -8.83
N LYS A 430 12.01 7.54 -8.62
CA LYS A 430 10.86 8.24 -9.23
C LYS A 430 10.52 9.56 -8.54
N MET A 431 10.75 9.68 -7.24
CA MET A 431 10.44 10.90 -6.47
C MET A 431 11.59 11.93 -6.47
N LEU A 432 12.85 11.49 -6.67
CA LEU A 432 14.03 12.36 -6.73
C LEU A 432 13.91 13.53 -7.73
N PRO A 433 13.41 13.34 -8.97
CA PRO A 433 13.21 14.44 -9.90
C PRO A 433 12.25 15.52 -9.35
N ALA A 434 11.18 15.13 -8.65
CA ALA A 434 10.21 16.07 -8.07
C ALA A 434 10.78 16.85 -6.86
N ILE A 435 11.64 16.22 -6.05
CA ILE A 435 12.34 16.90 -4.94
C ILE A 435 13.37 17.90 -5.47
N THR A 436 14.00 17.61 -6.62
CA THR A 436 14.99 18.52 -7.22
C THR A 436 14.35 19.77 -7.83
N GLU A 437 13.08 19.68 -8.26
CA GLU A 437 12.30 20.83 -8.74
C GLU A 437 11.69 21.68 -7.61
N LEU A 438 11.54 21.15 -6.39
CA LEU A 438 11.10 21.92 -5.21
C LEU A 438 12.19 22.81 -4.60
N ASN A 439 13.46 22.61 -5.00
CA ASN A 439 14.61 23.42 -4.58
C ASN A 439 15.05 24.47 -5.64
N LYS A 440 14.23 24.69 -6.67
CA LYS A 440 14.34 25.83 -7.60
C LYS A 440 13.16 26.75 -7.42
#